data_AF-A0A3M1BM10-F1
#
_entry.id   AF-A0A3M1BM10-F1
#
_cell.length_a   1.000
_cell.length_b   1.000
_cell.length_c   1.000
_cell.angle_alpha   90.00
_cell.angle_beta   90.00
_cell.angle_gamma   90.00
#
_symmetry.space_group_name_H-M   'P 1'
#
loop_
_entity.id
_entity.type
_entity.pdbx_description
1 polymer ?
#
loop_
_entity_poly.entity_id
_entity_poly.type
_entity_poly.pdbx_seq_one_letter_code
_entity_poly.pdbx_strand_id
1 'polypeptide(L)'
;MAALFLLLIVGLGVAGLFLGLNILKNYKPGRKRIQADLKEIKAELQPLVSELVPWNKEELEQLSLNVINKTKKKGVVYNAKGVFTSIYHEPLIAWYYRKYVSSKEDSLLYVRTSNHEFVYRIKGDEAEVLIDDQFIGKIDKDGKLYDYKKKNLLAQINKGTEQLALPVVVKEKPVGALANLEKAPKKVNQRAMELVADMQPEEENLFLALSLLELVKVHK
;
A
#
# COMPACT_ATOMS: atom_id res chain seq x y z
N MET A 1 45.92 -24.72 12.90
CA MET A 1 44.64 -25.11 12.26
C MET A 1 43.46 -25.14 13.23
N ALA A 2 43.55 -25.76 14.41
CA ALA A 2 42.44 -25.84 15.38
C ALA A 2 41.85 -24.48 15.82
N ALA A 3 42.69 -23.48 16.09
CA ALA A 3 42.23 -22.14 16.46
C ALA A 3 41.44 -21.43 15.35
N LEU A 4 41.83 -21.62 14.08
CA LEU A 4 41.12 -21.06 12.93
C LEU A 4 39.73 -21.70 12.77
N PHE A 5 39.66 -23.01 13.01
CA PHE A 5 38.40 -23.78 12.97
C PHE A 5 37.44 -23.36 14.10
N LEU A 6 37.98 -23.13 15.29
CA LEU A 6 37.19 -22.69 16.45
C LEU A 6 36.66 -21.26 16.27
N LEU A 7 37.46 -20.34 15.71
CA LEU A 7 37.01 -19.01 15.32
C LEU A 7 35.90 -19.05 14.25
N LEU A 8 35.98 -19.99 13.31
CA LEU A 8 34.97 -20.16 12.26
C LEU A 8 33.65 -20.67 12.83
N ILE A 9 33.69 -21.63 13.76
CA ILE A 9 32.49 -22.14 14.46
C ILE A 9 31.85 -21.03 15.31
N VAL A 10 32.65 -20.27 16.08
CA VAL A 10 32.14 -19.14 16.87
C VAL A 10 31.53 -18.07 15.95
N GLY A 11 32.20 -17.75 14.84
CA GLY A 11 31.70 -16.80 13.85
C GLY A 11 30.36 -17.22 13.24
N LEU A 12 30.22 -18.50 12.86
CA LEU A 12 28.96 -19.07 12.36
C LEU A 12 27.87 -19.06 13.44
N GLY A 13 28.22 -19.37 14.70
CA GLY A 13 27.29 -19.32 15.83
C GLY A 13 26.74 -17.92 16.08
N VAL A 14 27.61 -16.90 16.10
CA VAL A 14 27.21 -15.49 16.28
C VAL A 14 26.36 -15.01 15.10
N ALA A 15 26.76 -15.32 13.87
CA ALA A 15 25.99 -14.97 12.68
C ALA A 15 24.60 -15.64 12.67
N GLY A 16 24.53 -16.92 13.03
CA GLY A 16 23.29 -17.68 13.14
C GLY A 16 22.36 -17.10 14.20
N LEU A 17 22.88 -16.75 15.38
CA LEU A 17 22.11 -16.12 16.45
C LEU A 17 21.58 -14.74 16.05
N PHE A 18 22.42 -13.91 15.40
CA PHE A 18 22.02 -12.60 14.89
C PHE A 18 20.91 -12.71 13.84
N LEU A 19 21.03 -13.62 12.88
CA LEU A 19 20.00 -13.88 11.87
C LEU A 19 18.71 -14.40 12.50
N GLY A 20 18.82 -15.35 13.44
CA GLY A 20 17.66 -15.90 14.16
C GLY A 20 16.89 -14.84 14.94
N LEU A 21 17.59 -13.96 15.67
CA LEU A 21 16.97 -12.85 16.40
C LEU A 21 16.29 -11.86 15.45
N ASN A 22 16.89 -11.56 14.30
CA ASN A 22 16.28 -10.68 13.30
C ASN A 22 15.01 -11.28 12.69
N ILE A 23 14.98 -12.59 12.43
CA ILE A 23 13.77 -13.27 11.94
C ILE A 23 12.66 -13.21 13.01
N LEU A 24 12.97 -13.56 14.26
CA LEU A 24 12.00 -13.56 15.36
C LEU A 24 11.39 -12.18 15.60
N LYS A 25 12.21 -11.11 15.57
CA LYS A 25 11.73 -9.72 15.72
C LYS A 25 10.77 -9.30 14.62
N ASN A 26 10.92 -9.84 13.42
CA ASN A 26 10.10 -9.52 12.25
C ASN A 26 8.97 -10.54 12.02
N TYR A 27 8.84 -11.55 12.88
CA TYR A 27 7.74 -12.51 12.82
C TYR A 27 6.52 -11.92 13.53
N LYS A 28 5.45 -11.63 12.77
CA LYS A 28 4.17 -11.07 13.27
C LYS A 28 4.36 -9.94 14.29
N PRO A 29 4.98 -8.81 13.90
CA PRO A 29 5.33 -7.75 14.83
C PRO A 29 4.11 -7.13 15.53
N GLY A 30 4.30 -6.80 16.82
CA GLY A 30 3.30 -6.12 17.65
C GLY A 30 3.19 -4.62 17.38
N ARG A 31 2.22 -3.96 18.02
CA ARG A 31 1.85 -2.54 17.78
C ARG A 31 3.02 -1.56 17.91
N LYS A 32 3.85 -1.68 18.95
CA LYS A 32 5.01 -0.79 19.16
C LYS A 32 6.00 -0.87 17.99
N ARG A 33 6.25 -2.07 17.49
CA ARG A 33 7.15 -2.29 16.35
C ARG A 33 6.55 -1.70 15.07
N ILE A 34 5.27 -1.94 14.82
CA ILE A 34 4.55 -1.34 13.67
C ILE A 34 4.61 0.19 13.68
N GLN A 35 4.44 0.83 14.84
CA GLN A 35 4.55 2.28 14.96
C GLN A 35 5.96 2.80 14.69
N ALA A 36 6.98 2.09 15.20
CA ALA A 36 8.38 2.42 14.92
C ALA A 36 8.70 2.27 13.42
N ASP A 37 8.25 1.17 12.82
CA ASP A 37 8.42 0.89 11.39
C ASP A 37 7.68 1.93 10.53
N LEU A 38 6.47 2.36 10.93
CA LEU A 38 5.75 3.43 10.24
C LEU A 38 6.52 4.75 10.29
N LYS A 39 7.10 5.11 11.44
CA LYS A 39 7.93 6.33 11.57
C LYS A 39 9.16 6.27 10.66
N GLU A 40 9.83 5.11 10.61
CA GLU A 40 10.96 4.86 9.70
C GLU A 40 10.54 5.03 8.24
N ILE A 41 9.42 4.43 7.84
CA ILE A 41 8.86 4.51 6.49
C ILE A 41 8.54 5.95 6.10
N LYS A 42 7.87 6.72 6.98
CA LYS A 42 7.57 8.14 6.74
C LYS A 42 8.86 8.93 6.48
N ALA A 43 9.88 8.73 7.30
CA ALA A 43 11.17 9.40 7.13
C ALA A 43 11.87 8.99 5.82
N GLU A 44 11.84 7.71 5.45
CA GLU A 44 12.45 7.21 4.21
C GLU A 44 11.73 7.73 2.96
N LEU A 45 10.42 7.92 3.03
CA LEU A 45 9.61 8.39 1.90
C LEU A 45 9.59 9.92 1.77
N GLN A 46 9.97 10.66 2.82
CA GLN A 46 9.91 12.12 2.86
C GLN A 46 10.54 12.84 1.65
N PRO A 47 11.71 12.40 1.11
CA PRO A 47 12.25 13.03 -0.09
C PRO A 47 11.29 12.95 -1.29
N LEU A 48 10.68 11.77 -1.52
CA LEU A 48 9.70 11.57 -2.60
C LEU A 48 8.40 12.32 -2.34
N VAL A 49 7.98 12.43 -1.08
CA VAL A 49 6.79 13.20 -0.68
C VAL A 49 6.96 14.69 -0.95
N SER A 50 8.18 15.21 -0.79
CA SER A 50 8.49 16.63 -1.00
C SER A 50 8.49 17.03 -2.47
N GLU A 51 8.52 16.05 -3.38
CA GLU A 51 8.43 16.26 -4.83
C GLU A 51 6.98 16.20 -5.35
N LEU A 52 6.01 15.74 -4.54
CA LEU A 52 4.63 15.56 -4.99
C LEU A 52 3.96 16.89 -5.35
N VAL A 53 3.25 16.91 -6.48
CA VAL A 53 2.45 18.07 -6.87
C VAL A 53 1.17 18.16 -6.01
N PRO A 54 0.60 19.37 -5.85
CA PRO A 54 -0.65 19.56 -5.11
C PRO A 54 -1.79 18.72 -5.67
N TRP A 55 -2.43 17.94 -4.80
CA TRP A 55 -3.48 17.02 -5.17
C TRP A 55 -4.79 17.77 -5.34
N ASN A 56 -5.43 17.57 -6.48
CA ASN A 56 -6.73 18.11 -6.81
C ASN A 56 -7.51 17.11 -7.69
N LYS A 57 -8.74 17.46 -8.05
CA LYS A 57 -9.61 16.60 -8.87
C LYS A 57 -9.03 16.30 -10.25
N GLU A 58 -8.35 17.26 -10.87
CA GLU A 58 -7.71 17.06 -12.19
C GLU A 58 -6.59 16.02 -12.08
N GLU A 59 -5.80 16.04 -11.00
CA GLU A 59 -4.76 15.03 -10.76
C GLU A 59 -5.32 13.63 -10.55
N LEU A 60 -6.45 13.50 -9.85
CA LEU A 60 -7.16 12.23 -9.68
C LEU A 60 -7.51 11.62 -11.05
N GLU A 61 -8.05 12.41 -11.97
CA GLU A 61 -8.43 11.96 -13.32
C GLU A 61 -7.22 11.69 -14.23
N GLN A 62 -6.09 12.33 -13.96
CA GLN A 62 -4.86 12.19 -14.72
C GLN A 62 -3.92 11.10 -14.18
N LEU A 63 -4.22 10.51 -13.03
CA LEU A 63 -3.40 9.46 -12.43
C LEU A 63 -3.13 8.34 -13.44
N SER A 64 -1.86 8.02 -13.64
CA SER A 64 -1.41 6.93 -14.51
C SER A 64 -1.06 5.69 -13.69
N LEU A 65 -1.12 4.54 -14.36
CA LEU A 65 -0.58 3.28 -13.87
C LEU A 65 0.95 3.24 -13.85
N ASN A 66 1.61 4.26 -14.40
CA ASN A 66 3.06 4.35 -14.41
C ASN A 66 3.64 4.61 -13.01
N VAL A 67 4.73 3.91 -12.68
CA VAL A 67 5.46 4.04 -11.42
C VAL A 67 6.92 4.36 -11.66
N ILE A 68 7.39 5.47 -11.11
CA ILE A 68 8.80 5.86 -11.09
C ILE A 68 9.45 5.56 -9.74
N ASN A 69 10.78 5.70 -9.67
CA ASN A 69 11.60 5.53 -8.46
C ASN A 69 11.36 4.19 -7.73
N LYS A 70 11.00 3.16 -8.51
CA LYS A 70 10.62 1.85 -8.00
C LYS A 70 11.83 1.12 -7.44
N THR A 71 11.77 0.82 -6.15
CA THR A 71 12.82 0.03 -5.46
C THR A 71 12.19 -1.19 -4.82
N LYS A 72 12.82 -2.35 -4.96
CA LYS A 72 12.45 -3.59 -4.26
C LYS A 72 13.65 -4.15 -3.53
N LYS A 73 13.52 -4.40 -2.22
CA LYS A 73 14.58 -4.96 -1.37
C LYS A 73 14.09 -6.25 -0.73
N LYS A 74 14.74 -7.36 -1.08
CA LYS A 74 14.54 -8.67 -0.45
C LYS A 74 15.58 -8.83 0.66
N GLY A 75 15.12 -9.02 1.89
CA GLY A 75 15.94 -9.35 3.06
C GLY A 75 15.14 -10.20 4.03
N VAL A 76 15.35 -10.03 5.35
CA VAL A 76 14.50 -10.66 6.37
C VAL A 76 13.04 -10.25 6.20
N VAL A 77 12.80 -8.98 5.87
CA VAL A 77 11.51 -8.47 5.42
C VAL A 77 11.61 -8.06 3.96
N TYR A 78 10.48 -8.05 3.28
CA TYR A 78 10.39 -7.55 1.92
C TYR A 78 9.90 -6.11 1.92
N ASN A 79 10.64 -5.20 1.30
CA ASN A 79 10.24 -3.82 1.13
C ASN A 79 10.12 -3.47 -0.36
N ALA A 80 9.11 -2.67 -0.71
CA ALA A 80 8.96 -2.06 -2.01
C ALA A 80 8.48 -0.62 -1.86
N LYS A 81 8.94 0.30 -2.72
CA LYS A 81 8.45 1.68 -2.76
C LYS A 81 8.45 2.21 -4.18
N GLY A 82 7.71 3.29 -4.41
CA GLY A 82 7.68 3.99 -5.69
C GLY A 82 6.77 5.21 -5.65
N VAL A 83 6.65 5.87 -6.80
CA VAL A 83 5.79 7.04 -6.99
C VAL A 83 4.90 6.81 -8.21
N PHE A 84 3.58 6.89 -8.04
CA PHE A 84 2.65 6.96 -9.18
C PHE A 84 2.67 8.36 -9.76
N THR A 85 2.57 8.43 -11.08
CA THR A 85 2.65 9.69 -11.83
C THR A 85 1.36 9.97 -12.58
N SER A 86 1.12 11.22 -12.96
CA SER A 86 0.10 11.57 -13.94
C SER A 86 0.49 11.04 -15.33
N ILE A 87 -0.43 11.09 -16.30
CA ILE A 87 -0.14 10.83 -17.71
C ILE A 87 0.89 11.81 -18.32
N TYR A 88 1.18 12.91 -17.62
CA TYR A 88 2.21 13.90 -17.96
C TYR A 88 3.49 13.74 -17.14
N HIS A 89 3.64 12.62 -16.42
CA HIS A 89 4.79 12.27 -15.60
C HIS A 89 5.01 13.13 -14.34
N GLU A 90 3.98 13.79 -13.84
CA GLU A 90 4.07 14.54 -12.58
C GLU A 90 3.87 13.59 -11.39
N PRO A 91 4.68 13.68 -10.32
CA PRO A 91 4.59 12.77 -9.18
C PRO A 91 3.37 13.09 -8.31
N LEU A 92 2.43 12.14 -8.22
CA LEU A 92 1.14 12.35 -7.52
C LEU A 92 1.04 11.62 -6.19
N ILE A 93 1.50 10.37 -6.15
CA ILE A 93 1.34 9.50 -4.98
C ILE A 93 2.64 8.77 -4.70
N ALA A 94 3.22 8.99 -3.52
CA ALA A 94 4.31 8.17 -3.01
C ALA A 94 3.76 6.99 -2.20
N TRP A 95 4.36 5.81 -2.34
CA TRP A 95 3.96 4.64 -1.56
C TRP A 95 5.15 3.81 -1.08
N TYR A 96 4.94 3.11 0.03
CA TYR A 96 5.87 2.17 0.63
C TYR A 96 5.14 0.95 1.16
N TYR A 97 5.63 -0.22 0.82
CA TYR A 97 5.11 -1.51 1.23
C TYR A 97 6.17 -2.31 1.96
N ARG A 98 5.84 -2.80 3.17
CA ARG A 98 6.68 -3.69 3.98
C ARG A 98 5.91 -4.97 4.29
N LYS A 99 6.43 -6.12 3.87
CA LYS A 99 5.91 -7.46 4.21
C LYS A 99 6.80 -8.15 5.23
N TYR A 100 6.20 -8.53 6.34
CA TYR A 100 6.84 -9.17 7.48
C TYR A 100 6.90 -10.70 7.29
N VAL A 101 7.69 -11.36 8.12
CA VAL A 101 7.78 -12.82 8.13
C VAL A 101 6.52 -13.38 8.77
N SER A 102 5.73 -14.13 8.01
CA SER A 102 4.49 -14.76 8.49
C SER A 102 4.05 -15.87 7.54
N SER A 103 3.29 -16.85 8.06
CA SER A 103 2.67 -17.92 7.26
C SER A 103 1.45 -17.44 6.45
N LYS A 104 0.84 -16.33 6.86
CA LYS A 104 -0.22 -15.60 6.14
C LYS A 104 0.27 -14.19 5.83
N GLU A 105 -0.44 -13.46 4.98
CA GLU A 105 -0.12 -12.06 4.71
C GLU A 105 -0.06 -11.26 6.03
N ASP A 106 1.04 -10.54 6.23
CA ASP A 106 1.26 -9.64 7.35
C ASP A 106 2.13 -8.50 6.81
N SER A 107 1.50 -7.37 6.52
CA SER A 107 2.18 -6.25 5.87
C SER A 107 1.67 -4.89 6.33
N LEU A 108 2.50 -3.88 6.08
CA LEU A 108 2.22 -2.48 6.30
C LEU A 108 2.36 -1.77 4.95
N LEU A 109 1.32 -1.07 4.53
CA LEU A 109 1.33 -0.21 3.36
C LEU A 109 1.12 1.23 3.82
N TYR A 110 2.01 2.10 3.38
CA TYR A 110 1.96 3.54 3.56
C TYR A 110 1.79 4.19 2.20
N VAL A 111 0.82 5.09 2.05
CA VAL A 111 0.58 5.83 0.82
C VAL A 111 0.35 7.30 1.17
N ARG A 112 0.93 8.21 0.39
CA ARG A 112 0.88 9.65 0.64
C ARG A 112 0.60 10.38 -0.67
N THR A 113 -0.48 11.16 -0.68
CA THR A 113 -0.67 12.29 -1.60
C THR A 113 -0.14 13.55 -0.92
N SER A 114 -0.12 14.68 -1.63
CA SER A 114 0.21 15.97 -1.00
C SER A 114 -0.78 16.38 0.10
N ASN A 115 -2.04 15.94 0.02
CA ASN A 115 -3.09 16.29 0.99
C ASN A 115 -3.28 15.23 2.09
N HIS A 116 -3.27 13.95 1.73
CA HIS A 116 -3.73 12.87 2.61
C HIS A 116 -2.70 11.76 2.78
N GLU A 117 -2.66 11.20 3.98
CA GLU A 117 -1.91 10.02 4.33
C GLU A 117 -2.85 8.82 4.49
N PHE A 118 -2.50 7.68 3.89
CA PHE A 118 -3.21 6.42 4.04
C PHE A 118 -2.27 5.37 4.62
N VAL A 119 -2.70 4.70 5.69
CA VAL A 119 -1.96 3.61 6.32
C VAL A 119 -2.81 2.36 6.35
N TYR A 120 -2.31 1.27 5.76
CA TYR A 120 -2.98 -0.02 5.77
C TYR A 120 -2.19 -1.04 6.56
N ARG A 121 -2.85 -1.65 7.55
CA ARG A 121 -2.36 -2.84 8.23
C ARG A 121 -3.06 -4.06 7.67
N ILE A 122 -2.36 -4.81 6.83
CA ILE A 122 -2.89 -5.98 6.13
C ILE A 122 -2.52 -7.23 6.92
N LYS A 123 -3.52 -8.04 7.27
CA LYS A 123 -3.37 -9.30 8.00
C LYS A 123 -4.30 -10.36 7.43
N GLY A 124 -3.74 -11.42 6.86
CA GLY A 124 -4.51 -12.41 6.10
C GLY A 124 -5.24 -11.73 4.95
N ASP A 125 -6.57 -11.85 4.94
CA ASP A 125 -7.42 -11.32 3.87
C ASP A 125 -8.15 -10.03 4.26
N GLU A 126 -7.76 -9.40 5.37
CA GLU A 126 -8.30 -8.11 5.82
C GLU A 126 -7.22 -7.03 5.86
N ALA A 127 -7.63 -5.79 5.61
CA ALA A 127 -6.79 -4.61 5.78
C ALA A 127 -7.50 -3.58 6.66
N GLU A 128 -6.91 -3.21 7.80
CA GLU A 128 -7.30 -2.03 8.55
C GLU A 128 -6.75 -0.79 7.85
N VAL A 129 -7.57 0.25 7.65
CA VAL A 129 -7.18 1.50 6.99
C VAL A 129 -7.34 2.70 7.91
N LEU A 130 -6.30 3.53 7.96
CA LEU A 130 -6.30 4.84 8.58
C LEU A 130 -6.10 5.90 7.50
N ILE A 131 -6.79 7.03 7.63
CA ILE A 131 -6.58 8.23 6.82
C ILE A 131 -6.22 9.36 7.78
N ASP A 132 -5.08 10.01 7.57
CA ASP A 132 -4.57 11.11 8.41
C ASP A 132 -4.61 10.76 9.92
N ASP A 133 -4.03 9.60 10.25
CA ASP A 133 -4.00 9.01 11.61
C ASP A 133 -5.38 8.66 12.22
N GLN A 134 -6.49 8.86 11.50
CA GLN A 134 -7.83 8.48 11.92
C GLN A 134 -8.20 7.10 11.38
N PHE A 135 -8.66 6.21 12.27
CA PHE A 135 -9.14 4.89 11.86
C PHE A 135 -10.48 5.00 11.13
N ILE A 136 -10.52 4.54 9.88
CA ILE A 136 -11.72 4.57 9.05
C ILE A 136 -12.46 3.24 9.12
N GLY A 137 -11.75 2.12 8.97
CA GLY A 137 -12.43 0.84 8.84
C GLY A 137 -11.56 -0.34 8.46
N LYS A 138 -12.23 -1.43 8.07
CA LYS A 138 -11.63 -2.67 7.58
C LYS A 138 -12.11 -2.99 6.18
N ILE A 139 -11.16 -3.26 5.30
CA ILE A 139 -11.39 -3.74 3.93
C ILE A 139 -11.27 -5.26 3.95
N ASP A 140 -12.30 -5.97 3.49
CA ASP A 140 -12.30 -7.42 3.37
C ASP A 140 -11.69 -7.91 2.04
N LYS A 141 -11.62 -9.23 1.89
CA LYS A 141 -11.10 -9.89 0.69
C LYS A 141 -11.86 -9.51 -0.58
N ASP A 142 -13.16 -9.25 -0.45
CA ASP A 142 -14.08 -8.95 -1.55
C ASP A 142 -14.03 -7.45 -1.93
N GLY A 143 -13.22 -6.64 -1.24
CA GLY A 143 -13.04 -5.22 -1.53
C GLY A 143 -14.06 -4.32 -0.86
N LYS A 144 -14.77 -4.80 0.17
CA LYS A 144 -15.76 -4.03 0.92
C LYS A 144 -15.11 -3.39 2.15
N LEU A 145 -15.25 -2.08 2.27
CA LEU A 145 -14.82 -1.29 3.42
C LEU A 145 -15.98 -1.12 4.39
N TYR A 146 -15.82 -1.64 5.60
CA TYR A 146 -16.77 -1.46 6.69
C TYR A 146 -16.20 -0.58 7.80
N ASP A 147 -17.09 0.09 8.53
CA ASP A 147 -16.74 0.83 9.74
C ASP A 147 -16.10 -0.04 10.85
N TYR A 148 -15.63 0.59 11.93
CA TYR A 148 -15.01 -0.08 13.07
C TYR A 148 -15.83 -1.23 13.66
N LYS A 149 -17.16 -1.14 13.62
CA LYS A 149 -18.06 -2.15 14.19
C LYS A 149 -18.48 -3.21 13.16
N LYS A 150 -17.99 -3.13 11.92
CA LYS A 150 -18.43 -3.93 10.76
C LYS A 150 -19.94 -3.90 10.53
N LYS A 151 -20.62 -2.83 10.95
CA LYS A 151 -22.08 -2.73 10.84
C LYS A 151 -22.49 -2.01 9.56
N ASN A 152 -21.71 -1.04 9.14
CA ASN A 152 -22.03 -0.20 8.00
C ASN A 152 -21.01 -0.42 6.89
N LEU A 153 -21.51 -0.76 5.70
CA LEU A 153 -20.72 -0.74 4.46
C LEU A 153 -20.52 0.72 4.05
N LEU A 154 -19.27 1.18 4.05
CA LEU A 154 -18.91 2.55 3.70
C LEU A 154 -18.67 2.70 2.20
N ALA A 155 -17.92 1.75 1.64
CA ALA A 155 -17.59 1.72 0.22
C ALA A 155 -17.24 0.30 -0.23
N GLN A 156 -17.29 0.04 -1.53
CA GLN A 156 -16.83 -1.22 -2.11
C GLN A 156 -16.19 -1.00 -3.48
N ILE A 157 -15.17 -1.79 -3.79
CA ILE A 157 -14.62 -1.94 -5.14
C ILE A 157 -15.04 -3.30 -5.69
N ASN A 158 -15.75 -3.30 -6.82
CA ASN A 158 -16.29 -4.49 -7.45
C ASN A 158 -15.19 -5.19 -8.26
N LYS A 159 -14.61 -6.25 -7.71
CA LYS A 159 -13.50 -7.02 -8.30
C LYS A 159 -13.95 -8.07 -9.34
N GLY A 160 -14.92 -7.73 -10.19
CA GLY A 160 -15.45 -8.67 -11.19
C GLY A 160 -14.34 -9.20 -12.12
N THR A 161 -14.32 -10.52 -12.35
CA THR A 161 -13.19 -11.21 -13.01
C THR A 161 -13.07 -10.94 -14.51
N GLU A 162 -14.10 -10.42 -15.16
CA GLU A 162 -14.14 -10.21 -16.62
C GLU A 162 -14.22 -8.73 -17.02
N GLN A 163 -14.18 -7.81 -16.06
CA GLN A 163 -14.35 -6.38 -16.33
C GLN A 163 -12.99 -5.70 -16.56
N LEU A 164 -12.92 -4.80 -17.54
CA LEU A 164 -11.72 -4.00 -17.83
C LEU A 164 -11.48 -2.89 -16.79
N ALA A 165 -12.51 -2.55 -16.03
CA ALA A 165 -12.48 -1.60 -14.93
C ALA A 165 -13.18 -2.19 -13.71
N LEU A 166 -12.83 -1.71 -12.53
CA LEU A 166 -13.31 -2.13 -11.23
C LEU A 166 -14.15 -0.98 -10.64
N PRO A 167 -15.48 -1.02 -10.78
CA PRO A 167 -16.35 0.03 -10.27
C PRO A 167 -16.21 0.19 -8.76
N VAL A 168 -16.18 1.44 -8.29
CA VAL A 168 -16.17 1.81 -6.89
C VAL A 168 -17.49 2.50 -6.54
N VAL A 169 -18.12 2.01 -5.49
CA VAL A 169 -19.39 2.51 -4.96
C VAL A 169 -19.15 2.98 -3.54
N VAL A 170 -19.55 4.21 -3.23
CA VAL A 170 -19.48 4.80 -1.88
C VAL A 170 -20.90 5.12 -1.44
N LYS A 171 -21.32 4.66 -0.25
CA LYS A 171 -22.69 4.87 0.27
C LYS A 171 -23.79 4.64 -0.79
N GLU A 172 -23.70 3.52 -1.53
CA GLU A 172 -24.62 3.12 -2.62
C GLU A 172 -24.56 3.95 -3.91
N LYS A 173 -23.75 5.01 -3.96
CA LYS A 173 -23.53 5.84 -5.16
C LYS A 173 -22.26 5.35 -5.91
N PRO A 174 -22.36 5.00 -7.20
CA PRO A 174 -21.17 4.81 -8.04
C PRO A 174 -20.41 6.14 -8.17
N VAL A 175 -19.11 6.13 -7.83
CA VAL A 175 -18.30 7.36 -7.83
C VAL A 175 -17.14 7.32 -8.82
N GLY A 176 -16.76 6.13 -9.29
CA GLY A 176 -15.70 5.97 -10.26
C GLY A 176 -15.35 4.51 -10.48
N ALA A 177 -14.30 4.25 -11.25
CA ALA A 177 -13.76 2.93 -11.45
C ALA A 177 -12.22 2.97 -11.51
N LEU A 178 -11.59 1.91 -11.04
CA LEU A 178 -10.15 1.69 -11.20
C LEU A 178 -9.91 0.80 -12.42
N ALA A 179 -8.91 1.08 -13.24
CA ALA A 179 -8.51 0.16 -14.31
C ALA A 179 -8.18 -1.23 -13.73
N ASN A 180 -8.72 -2.29 -14.33
CA ASN A 180 -8.44 -3.66 -13.88
C ASN A 180 -7.08 -4.10 -14.43
N LEU A 181 -6.05 -4.07 -13.59
CA LEU A 181 -4.66 -4.30 -13.99
C LEU A 181 -4.34 -5.75 -14.36
N GLU A 182 -5.22 -6.68 -14.01
CA GLU A 182 -5.09 -8.09 -14.40
C GLU A 182 -5.65 -8.35 -15.80
N LYS A 183 -6.56 -7.50 -16.29
CA LYS A 183 -7.33 -7.73 -17.51
C LYS A 183 -7.13 -6.66 -18.58
N ALA A 184 -6.87 -5.42 -18.17
CA ALA A 184 -6.71 -4.31 -19.10
C ALA A 184 -5.41 -4.48 -19.93
N PRO A 185 -5.46 -4.22 -21.24
CA PRO A 185 -4.28 -4.28 -22.08
C PRO A 185 -3.26 -3.25 -21.63
N LYS A 186 -1.99 -3.68 -21.50
CA LYS A 186 -0.89 -2.78 -21.13
C LYS A 186 -0.71 -1.73 -22.21
N LYS A 187 -1.20 -0.51 -21.96
CA LYS A 187 -0.99 0.65 -22.83
C LYS A 187 0.07 1.56 -22.22
N VAL A 188 0.81 2.25 -23.10
CA VAL A 188 1.68 3.36 -22.68
C VAL A 188 0.78 4.47 -22.14
N ASN A 189 1.12 5.01 -20.96
CA ASN A 189 0.39 6.10 -20.29
C ASN A 189 -1.10 5.82 -20.05
N GLN A 190 -1.44 4.58 -19.69
CA GLN A 190 -2.80 4.25 -19.30
C GLN A 190 -3.18 4.96 -17.99
N ARG A 191 -4.38 5.55 -17.97
CA ARG A 191 -4.98 6.12 -16.75
C ARG A 191 -5.34 5.01 -15.77
N ALA A 192 -5.13 5.28 -14.48
CA ALA A 192 -5.48 4.39 -13.40
C ALA A 192 -6.97 4.45 -13.08
N MET A 193 -7.61 5.61 -13.27
CA MET A 193 -8.99 5.88 -12.87
C MET A 193 -9.84 6.25 -14.07
N GLU A 194 -11.09 5.78 -14.05
CA GLU A 194 -12.10 6.01 -15.08
C GLU A 194 -13.40 6.48 -14.42
N LEU A 195 -14.19 7.30 -15.14
CA LEU A 195 -15.56 7.68 -14.76
C LEU A 195 -15.70 8.34 -13.38
N VAL A 196 -14.78 9.25 -13.05
CA VAL A 196 -14.79 10.00 -11.78
C VAL A 196 -16.01 10.95 -11.75
N ALA A 197 -17.00 10.63 -10.91
CA ALA A 197 -18.13 11.51 -10.65
C ALA A 197 -17.72 12.67 -9.74
N ASP A 198 -18.58 13.69 -9.62
CA ASP A 198 -18.41 14.68 -8.56
C ASP A 198 -18.58 14.01 -7.18
N MET A 199 -17.49 14.07 -6.41
CA MET A 199 -17.38 13.50 -5.08
C MET A 199 -17.30 14.60 -4.03
N GLN A 200 -17.98 14.39 -2.91
CA GLN A 200 -17.66 15.14 -1.70
C GLN A 200 -16.29 14.68 -1.15
N PRO A 201 -15.58 15.49 -0.35
CA PRO A 201 -14.27 15.12 0.17
C PRO A 201 -14.24 13.79 0.93
N GLU A 202 -15.30 13.46 1.66
CA GLU A 202 -15.43 12.16 2.33
C GLU A 202 -15.57 10.99 1.32
N GLU A 203 -16.31 11.19 0.22
CA GLU A 203 -16.48 10.19 -0.83
C GLU A 203 -15.16 9.94 -1.56
N GLU A 204 -14.41 11.01 -1.87
CA GLU A 204 -13.09 10.92 -2.51
C GLU A 204 -12.11 10.15 -1.61
N ASN A 205 -12.10 10.42 -0.30
CA ASN A 205 -11.24 9.71 0.65
C ASN A 205 -11.53 8.20 0.69
N LEU A 206 -12.81 7.82 0.66
CA LEU A 206 -13.21 6.41 0.63
C LEU A 206 -12.88 5.75 -0.73
N PHE A 207 -13.08 6.49 -1.83
CA PHE A 207 -12.69 6.06 -3.17
C PHE A 207 -11.18 5.80 -3.27
N LEU A 208 -10.37 6.73 -2.78
CA LEU A 208 -8.91 6.62 -2.73
C LEU A 208 -8.47 5.49 -1.81
N ALA A 209 -9.08 5.35 -0.63
CA ALA A 209 -8.72 4.28 0.31
C ALA A 209 -8.81 2.88 -0.33
N LEU A 210 -9.85 2.62 -1.14
CA LEU A 210 -9.99 1.36 -1.87
C LEU A 210 -9.04 1.28 -3.08
N SER A 211 -9.02 2.34 -3.88
CA SER A 211 -8.26 2.39 -5.14
C SER A 211 -6.76 2.25 -4.92
N LEU A 212 -6.19 2.95 -3.94
CA LEU A 212 -4.76 2.95 -3.65
C LEU A 212 -4.27 1.59 -3.13
N LEU A 213 -5.08 0.92 -2.30
CA LEU A 213 -4.78 -0.43 -1.85
C LEU A 213 -4.68 -1.40 -3.03
N GLU A 214 -5.62 -1.31 -3.98
CA GLU A 214 -5.64 -2.18 -5.15
C GLU A 214 -4.50 -1.85 -6.13
N LEU A 215 -4.26 -0.55 -6.37
CA LEU A 215 -3.22 -0.07 -7.26
C LEU A 215 -1.81 -0.53 -6.83
N VAL A 216 -1.51 -0.51 -5.53
CA VAL A 216 -0.21 -0.95 -5.02
C VAL A 216 -0.05 -2.47 -5.07
N LYS A 217 -1.13 -3.26 -4.94
CA LYS A 217 -1.05 -4.74 -4.94
C LYS A 217 -0.37 -5.31 -6.16
N VAL A 218 -0.55 -4.71 -7.34
CA VAL A 218 0.07 -5.21 -8.57
C VAL A 218 1.50 -4.71 -8.77
N HIS A 219 1.91 -3.66 -8.05
CA HIS A 219 3.23 -3.04 -8.17
C HIS A 219 4.23 -3.51 -7.13
N LYS A 220 3.74 -3.95 -5.96
CA LYS A 220 4.55 -4.49 -4.87
C LYS A 220 5.23 -5.81 -5.21
#